data_AF-A0A3E0KPX2-F1
#
_entry.id   AF-A0A3E0KPX2-F1
#
_cell.length_a   1.000
_cell.length_b   1.000
_cell.length_c   1.000
_cell.angle_alpha   90.00
_cell.angle_beta   90.00
_cell.angle_gamma   90.00
#
_symmetry.space_group_name_H-M   'P 1'
#
loop_
_entity.id
_entity.type
_entity.pdbx_description
1 polymer ?
#
loop_
_entity_poly.entity_id
_entity_poly.type
_entity_poly.pdbx_seq_one_letter_code
_entity_poly.pdbx_strand_id
1 'polypeptide(L)'
;MLAYALALALTLAVTTVIIVALGHDPIPAYRTALKDSVGTIGGLSQTLNRMTPLLLASLAFALGFKAGAFNIGMDGQIYAGAILATGVGFLLADLEVGRIVGLPVALLAAGVGGALWILLPAVMRVVWGVNEIFTTVMLNFVATLLVEYLATGPWNDPMAGEAITLPVPRGVTLPMLLARGGAHSGVILASIVALAAWAFLYRTRAGYELRAVGSNPLAAQMAGISLRRVHLLALLLSGAAAGLGGGIEVAGVHHRLLLGLTPDYGIMGILIAVLAGFHPVLLIPANFAFAVLV
;
A
#
# COMPACT_ATOMS: atom_id res chain seq x y z
N MET A 1 24.91 -5.74 -2.83
CA MET A 1 24.75 -6.81 -1.81
C MET A 1 25.51 -6.49 -0.52
N LEU A 2 26.80 -6.14 -0.58
CA LEU A 2 27.58 -5.77 0.63
C LEU A 2 26.93 -4.66 1.47
N ALA A 3 26.46 -3.58 0.83
CA ALA A 3 25.78 -2.48 1.53
C ALA A 3 24.52 -2.92 2.30
N TYR A 4 23.72 -3.85 1.74
CA TYR A 4 22.51 -4.36 2.40
C TYR A 4 22.83 -5.28 3.58
N ALA A 5 23.85 -6.14 3.43
CA ALA A 5 24.32 -6.98 4.53
C ALA A 5 24.89 -6.12 5.67
N LEU A 6 25.61 -5.05 5.34
CA LEU A 6 26.15 -4.10 6.31
C LEU A 6 25.04 -3.31 7.01
N ALA A 7 24.01 -2.87 6.27
CA ALA A 7 22.84 -2.20 6.85
C ALA A 7 22.09 -3.13 7.82
N LEU A 8 21.86 -4.40 7.45
CA LEU A 8 21.24 -5.38 8.34
C LEU A 8 22.07 -5.63 9.61
N ALA A 9 23.39 -5.77 9.45
CA ALA A 9 24.31 -5.96 10.57
C ALA A 9 24.31 -4.74 11.51
N LEU A 10 24.30 -3.53 10.96
CA LEU A 10 24.21 -2.29 11.74
C LEU A 10 22.88 -2.18 12.47
N THR A 11 21.75 -2.49 11.81
CA THR A 11 20.44 -2.49 12.47
C THR A 11 20.41 -3.47 13.63
N LEU A 12 20.89 -4.71 13.44
CA LEU A 12 20.99 -5.70 14.52
C LEU A 12 21.95 -5.24 15.62
N ALA A 13 23.07 -4.59 15.28
CA ALA A 13 24.00 -4.06 16.28
C ALA A 13 23.35 -2.96 17.13
N VAL A 14 22.68 -2.00 16.50
CA VAL A 14 21.97 -0.90 17.19
C VAL A 14 20.85 -1.45 18.07
N THR A 15 20.01 -2.35 17.55
CA THR A 15 18.96 -2.99 18.33
C THR A 15 19.52 -3.76 19.53
N THR A 16 20.66 -4.45 19.34
CA THR A 16 21.35 -5.18 20.43
C THR A 16 21.82 -4.22 21.51
N VAL A 17 22.45 -3.10 21.12
CA VAL A 17 22.91 -2.07 22.08
C VAL A 17 21.74 -1.53 22.90
N ILE A 18 20.58 -1.28 22.28
CA ILE A 18 19.39 -0.81 22.98
C ILE A 18 18.86 -1.86 23.96
N ILE A 19 18.76 -3.13 23.54
CA ILE A 19 18.27 -4.21 24.42
C ILE A 19 19.18 -4.38 25.64
N VAL A 20 20.50 -4.34 25.44
CA VAL A 20 21.50 -4.41 26.51
C VAL A 20 21.41 -3.18 27.42
N ALA A 21 21.23 -1.98 26.86
CA ALA A 21 21.06 -0.74 27.63
C ALA A 21 19.78 -0.75 28.50
N LEU A 22 18.75 -1.48 28.07
CA LEU A 22 17.52 -1.72 28.85
C LEU A 22 17.68 -2.83 29.90
N GLY A 23 18.87 -3.45 30.02
CA GLY A 23 19.15 -4.51 30.99
C GLY A 23 18.63 -5.90 30.61
N HIS A 24 18.27 -6.11 29.34
CA HIS A 24 17.76 -7.39 28.84
C HIS A 24 18.79 -8.14 28.00
N ASP A 25 18.65 -9.47 27.90
CA ASP A 25 19.47 -10.29 27.03
C ASP A 25 18.96 -10.20 25.57
N PRO A 26 19.79 -9.81 24.60
CA PRO A 26 19.39 -9.70 23.19
C PRO A 26 19.05 -11.02 22.53
N ILE A 27 19.65 -12.15 22.94
CA ILE A 27 19.43 -13.43 22.26
C ILE A 27 17.99 -13.93 22.46
N PRO A 28 17.44 -13.99 23.69
CA PRO A 28 16.03 -14.29 23.92
C PRO A 28 15.08 -13.28 23.26
N ALA A 29 15.44 -11.99 23.22
CA ALA A 29 14.63 -10.96 22.60
C ALA A 29 14.45 -11.22 21.09
N TYR A 30 15.54 -11.45 20.35
CA TYR A 30 15.46 -11.79 18.93
C TYR A 30 14.75 -13.13 18.67
N ARG A 31 15.01 -14.13 19.52
CA ARG A 31 14.35 -15.44 19.39
C ARG A 31 12.84 -15.32 19.60
N THR A 32 12.41 -14.52 20.55
CA THR A 32 10.99 -14.29 20.85
C THR A 32 10.33 -13.52 19.72
N ALA A 33 10.95 -12.43 19.24
CA ALA A 33 10.44 -11.68 18.09
C ALA A 33 10.23 -12.57 16.86
N LEU A 34 11.22 -13.40 16.50
CA LEU A 34 11.07 -14.32 15.36
C LEU A 34 10.01 -15.41 15.62
N LYS A 35 9.97 -15.96 16.84
CA LYS A 35 8.99 -17.00 17.19
C LYS A 35 7.57 -16.46 17.20
N ASP A 36 7.38 -15.22 17.63
CA ASP A 36 6.08 -14.58 17.68
C ASP A 36 5.61 -14.17 16.28
N SER A 37 6.50 -13.77 15.39
CA SER A 37 6.14 -13.38 14.01
C SER A 37 5.95 -14.57 13.05
N VAL A 38 6.75 -15.64 13.13
CA VAL A 38 6.67 -16.78 12.18
C VAL A 38 6.55 -18.16 12.84
N GLY A 39 6.79 -18.26 14.14
CA GLY A 39 6.73 -19.53 14.87
C GLY A 39 5.33 -19.98 15.25
N THR A 40 4.32 -19.11 15.16
CA THR A 40 2.91 -19.45 15.44
C THR A 40 2.01 -19.14 14.25
N ILE A 41 0.86 -19.82 14.15
CA ILE A 41 -0.12 -19.57 13.09
C ILE A 41 -0.69 -18.15 13.18
N GLY A 42 -0.91 -17.64 14.40
CA GLY A 42 -1.37 -16.26 14.63
C GLY A 42 -0.33 -15.23 14.21
N GLY A 43 0.92 -15.43 14.63
CA GLY A 43 2.07 -14.62 14.21
C GLY A 43 2.23 -14.51 12.71
N LEU A 44 2.27 -15.67 12.04
CA LEU A 44 2.40 -15.73 10.59
C LEU A 44 1.22 -15.02 9.92
N SER A 45 0.01 -15.19 10.45
CA SER A 45 -1.19 -14.54 9.91
C SER A 45 -1.12 -13.02 10.02
N GLN A 46 -0.68 -12.50 11.17
CA GLN A 46 -0.51 -11.06 11.35
C GLN A 46 0.60 -10.49 10.48
N THR A 47 1.71 -11.23 10.33
CA THR A 47 2.80 -10.90 9.41
C THR A 47 2.29 -10.81 7.97
N LEU A 48 1.49 -11.78 7.51
CA LEU A 48 0.92 -11.77 6.16
C LEU A 48 -0.09 -10.64 5.94
N ASN A 49 -0.91 -10.34 6.95
CA ASN A 49 -1.85 -9.21 6.89
C ASN A 49 -1.08 -7.90 6.76
N ARG A 50 -0.09 -7.62 7.64
CA ARG A 50 0.77 -6.42 7.58
C ARG A 50 1.59 -6.30 6.30
N MET A 51 2.08 -7.42 5.78
CA MET A 51 2.81 -7.46 4.50
C MET A 51 1.97 -6.93 3.34
N THR A 52 0.65 -7.09 3.38
CA THR A 52 -0.25 -6.80 2.25
C THR A 52 -0.29 -5.30 1.90
N PRO A 53 -0.64 -4.37 2.81
CA PRO A 53 -0.61 -2.94 2.51
C PRO A 53 0.81 -2.44 2.26
N LEU A 54 1.82 -2.95 2.97
CA LEU A 54 3.23 -2.60 2.74
C LEU A 54 3.70 -2.96 1.32
N LEU A 55 3.32 -4.15 0.83
CA LEU A 55 3.65 -4.59 -0.53
C LEU A 55 3.01 -3.69 -1.58
N LEU A 56 1.75 -3.29 -1.39
CA LEU A 56 1.05 -2.42 -2.32
C LEU A 56 1.55 -0.97 -2.27
N ALA A 57 1.90 -0.45 -1.08
CA ALA A 57 2.52 0.85 -0.93
C ALA A 57 3.91 0.89 -1.57
N SER A 58 4.77 -0.09 -1.27
CA SER A 58 6.11 -0.16 -1.89
C SER A 58 6.04 -0.35 -3.41
N LEU A 59 5.05 -1.10 -3.90
CA LEU A 59 4.78 -1.23 -5.34
C LEU A 59 4.32 0.09 -5.95
N ALA A 60 3.42 0.81 -5.29
CA ALA A 60 2.98 2.13 -5.72
C ALA A 60 4.18 3.07 -5.89
N PHE A 61 5.07 3.14 -4.89
CA PHE A 61 6.29 3.93 -5.00
C PHE A 61 7.16 3.48 -6.18
N ALA A 62 7.41 2.18 -6.32
CA ALA A 62 8.25 1.63 -7.38
C ALA A 62 7.70 1.95 -8.79
N LEU A 63 6.39 1.89 -8.99
CA LEU A 63 5.74 2.21 -10.27
C LEU A 63 5.93 3.69 -10.65
N GLY A 64 5.72 4.61 -9.71
CA GLY A 64 5.99 6.04 -9.93
C GLY A 64 7.47 6.28 -10.23
N PHE A 65 8.35 5.71 -9.39
CA PHE A 65 9.78 5.93 -9.49
C PHE A 65 10.37 5.40 -10.81
N LYS A 66 9.84 4.29 -11.35
CA LYS A 66 10.26 3.79 -12.68
C LYS A 66 10.03 4.77 -13.81
N ALA A 67 9.12 5.73 -13.65
CA ALA A 67 8.86 6.82 -14.61
C ALA A 67 9.55 8.13 -14.24
N GLY A 68 10.41 8.17 -13.22
CA GLY A 68 10.98 9.42 -12.70
C GLY A 68 9.97 10.27 -11.93
N ALA A 69 8.91 9.66 -11.37
CA ALA A 69 7.89 10.31 -10.55
C ALA A 69 8.00 9.93 -9.07
N PHE A 70 7.92 10.93 -8.19
CA PHE A 70 7.98 10.70 -6.74
C PHE A 70 6.59 10.78 -6.12
N ASN A 71 5.95 9.61 -5.94
CA ASN A 71 4.70 9.53 -5.20
C ASN A 71 4.98 9.30 -3.70
N ILE A 72 4.95 10.37 -2.91
CA ILE A 72 5.12 10.28 -1.44
C ILE A 72 3.76 10.22 -0.72
N GLY A 73 2.68 10.68 -1.36
CA GLY A 73 1.33 10.72 -0.81
C GLY A 73 0.55 9.40 -0.84
N MET A 74 1.21 8.28 -0.62
CA MET A 74 0.57 6.95 -0.71
C MET A 74 -0.43 6.72 0.42
N ASP A 75 -0.20 7.26 1.62
CA ASP A 75 -1.14 7.15 2.73
C ASP A 75 -2.50 7.78 2.40
N GLY A 76 -2.50 8.93 1.73
CA GLY A 76 -3.74 9.56 1.26
C GLY A 76 -4.45 8.73 0.20
N GLN A 77 -3.70 8.04 -0.67
CA GLN A 77 -4.26 7.16 -1.69
C GLN A 77 -4.82 5.86 -1.10
N ILE A 78 -4.16 5.31 -0.07
CA ILE A 78 -4.66 4.20 0.76
C ILE A 78 -6.00 4.61 1.37
N TYR A 79 -6.06 5.77 2.04
CA TYR A 79 -7.31 6.28 2.61
C TYR A 79 -8.39 6.51 1.55
N ALA A 80 -8.06 7.11 0.41
CA ALA A 80 -9.02 7.32 -0.68
C ALA A 80 -9.58 6.00 -1.25
N GLY A 81 -8.73 4.98 -1.40
CA GLY A 81 -9.15 3.64 -1.79
C GLY A 81 -10.04 2.98 -0.74
N ALA A 82 -9.68 3.11 0.54
CA ALA A 82 -10.49 2.63 1.66
C ALA A 82 -11.87 3.31 1.72
N ILE A 83 -11.93 4.62 1.49
CA ILE A 83 -13.19 5.39 1.41
C ILE A 83 -14.07 4.85 0.29
N LEU A 84 -13.55 4.73 -0.94
CA LEU A 84 -14.37 4.23 -2.06
C LEU A 84 -14.78 2.76 -1.88
N ALA A 85 -13.91 1.91 -1.36
CA ALA A 85 -14.26 0.52 -1.04
C ALA A 85 -15.39 0.44 -0.01
N THR A 86 -15.33 1.28 1.03
CA THR A 86 -16.35 1.37 2.08
C THR A 86 -17.68 1.88 1.54
N GLY A 87 -17.65 3.00 0.81
CA GLY A 87 -18.86 3.59 0.23
C GLY A 87 -19.54 2.68 -0.78
N VAL A 88 -18.78 2.04 -1.67
CA VAL A 88 -19.31 1.02 -2.59
C VAL A 88 -19.81 -0.20 -1.83
N GLY A 89 -19.11 -0.60 -0.76
CA GLY A 89 -19.56 -1.65 0.15
C GLY A 89 -20.95 -1.37 0.73
N PHE A 90 -21.19 -0.15 1.22
CA PHE A 90 -22.51 0.25 1.73
C PHE A 90 -23.58 0.26 0.63
N LEU A 91 -23.29 0.79 -0.56
CA LEU A 91 -24.23 0.77 -1.69
C LEU A 91 -24.60 -0.66 -2.13
N LEU A 92 -23.64 -1.59 -2.09
CA LEU A 92 -23.87 -3.00 -2.44
C LEU A 92 -24.62 -3.77 -1.35
N ALA A 93 -24.58 -3.29 -0.10
CA ALA A 93 -25.36 -3.85 1.00
C ALA A 93 -26.85 -3.82 0.69
N ASP A 94 -27.33 -2.67 0.21
CA ASP A 94 -28.73 -2.42 -0.12
C ASP A 94 -29.23 -3.29 -1.28
N LEU A 95 -28.32 -3.75 -2.13
CA LEU A 95 -28.60 -4.57 -3.31
C LEU A 95 -28.46 -6.08 -3.05
N GLU A 96 -28.13 -6.49 -1.81
CA GLU A 96 -27.90 -7.88 -1.40
C GLU A 96 -26.92 -8.65 -2.31
N VAL A 97 -25.96 -7.93 -2.89
CA VAL A 97 -25.03 -8.51 -3.86
C VAL A 97 -24.09 -9.48 -3.15
N GLY A 98 -24.14 -10.75 -3.58
CA GLY A 98 -23.31 -11.81 -3.00
C GLY A 98 -21.81 -11.53 -3.14
N ARG A 99 -21.01 -12.22 -2.32
CA ARG A 99 -19.56 -11.99 -2.20
C ARG A 99 -18.78 -12.08 -3.51
N ILE A 100 -19.24 -12.93 -4.44
CA ILE A 100 -18.60 -13.16 -5.74
C ILE A 100 -18.52 -11.88 -6.57
N VAL A 101 -19.53 -11.01 -6.47
CA VAL A 101 -19.58 -9.75 -7.22
C VAL A 101 -19.21 -8.58 -6.32
N GLY A 102 -19.67 -8.56 -5.07
CA GLY A 102 -19.47 -7.42 -4.20
C GLY A 102 -17.99 -7.14 -3.90
N LEU A 103 -17.23 -8.18 -3.55
CA LEU A 103 -15.81 -8.04 -3.21
C LEU A 103 -14.96 -7.53 -4.39
N PRO A 104 -15.02 -8.12 -5.60
CA PRO A 104 -14.29 -7.57 -6.74
C PRO A 104 -14.66 -6.13 -7.08
N VAL A 105 -15.94 -5.77 -7.01
CA VAL A 105 -16.40 -4.40 -7.29
C VAL A 105 -15.85 -3.41 -6.25
N ALA A 106 -15.88 -3.77 -4.97
CA ALA A 106 -15.32 -2.94 -3.90
C ALA A 106 -13.79 -2.76 -4.04
N LEU A 107 -13.06 -3.84 -4.39
CA LEU A 107 -11.62 -3.77 -4.62
C LEU A 107 -11.26 -2.95 -5.88
N LEU A 108 -12.01 -3.10 -6.97
CA LEU A 108 -11.85 -2.25 -8.15
C LEU A 108 -12.12 -0.78 -7.81
N ALA A 109 -13.17 -0.50 -7.04
CA ALA A 109 -13.45 0.85 -6.54
C ALA A 109 -12.30 1.39 -5.68
N ALA A 110 -11.66 0.55 -4.88
CA ALA A 110 -10.48 0.95 -4.08
C ALA A 110 -9.31 1.40 -4.97
N GLY A 111 -8.99 0.61 -6.01
CA GLY A 111 -7.96 0.99 -6.98
C GLY A 111 -8.32 2.26 -7.75
N VAL A 112 -9.58 2.41 -8.16
CA VAL A 112 -10.06 3.64 -8.79
C VAL A 112 -9.95 4.82 -7.83
N GLY A 113 -10.26 4.65 -6.55
CA GLY A 113 -10.18 5.71 -5.54
C GLY A 113 -8.78 6.25 -5.37
N GLY A 114 -7.79 5.37 -5.24
CA GLY A 114 -6.39 5.79 -5.18
C GLY A 114 -5.91 6.44 -6.49
N ALA A 115 -6.34 5.95 -7.65
CA ALA A 115 -6.01 6.55 -8.95
C ALA A 115 -6.64 7.94 -9.13
N LEU A 116 -7.90 8.12 -8.73
CA LEU A 116 -8.58 9.42 -8.74
C LEU A 116 -7.94 10.40 -7.75
N TRP A 117 -7.47 9.91 -6.61
CA TRP A 117 -6.81 10.76 -5.61
C TRP A 117 -5.49 11.34 -6.13
N ILE A 118 -4.66 10.51 -6.75
CA ILE A 118 -3.38 10.96 -7.32
C ILE A 118 -3.54 11.68 -8.67
N LEU A 119 -4.71 11.60 -9.31
CA LEU A 119 -4.98 12.29 -10.57
C LEU A 119 -4.73 13.80 -10.45
N LEU A 120 -5.12 14.42 -9.33
CA LEU A 120 -4.92 15.85 -9.11
C LEU A 120 -3.41 16.22 -9.11
N PRO A 121 -2.55 15.63 -8.27
CA PRO A 121 -1.10 15.82 -8.35
C PRO A 121 -0.51 15.47 -9.72
N ALA A 122 -0.99 14.40 -10.36
CA ALA A 122 -0.48 13.96 -11.66
C ALA A 122 -0.76 14.98 -12.76
N VAL A 123 -1.97 15.54 -12.81
CA VAL A 123 -2.33 16.61 -13.74
C VAL A 123 -1.54 17.87 -13.44
N MET A 124 -1.42 18.27 -12.17
CA MET A 124 -0.65 19.45 -11.77
C MET A 124 0.81 19.34 -12.22
N ARG A 125 1.41 18.15 -12.09
CA ARG A 125 2.75 17.88 -12.57
C ARG A 125 2.85 17.98 -14.09
N VAL A 126 1.96 17.30 -14.80
CA VAL A 126 2.05 17.14 -16.27
C VAL A 126 1.70 18.42 -17.04
N VAL A 127 0.79 19.23 -16.49
CA VAL A 127 0.30 20.46 -17.12
C VAL A 127 1.09 21.68 -16.65
N TRP A 128 1.31 21.82 -15.34
CA TRP A 128 1.88 23.03 -14.73
C TRP A 128 3.30 22.85 -14.21
N GLY A 129 3.88 21.64 -14.28
CA GLY A 129 5.23 21.38 -13.78
C GLY A 129 5.34 21.50 -12.26
N VAL A 130 4.21 21.42 -11.53
CA VAL A 130 4.22 21.48 -10.07
C VAL A 130 4.91 20.22 -9.53
N ASN A 131 5.76 20.41 -8.53
CA ASN A 131 6.46 19.31 -7.87
C ASN A 131 5.45 18.38 -7.17
N GLU A 132 5.43 17.13 -7.60
CA GLU A 132 4.51 16.11 -7.12
C GLU A 132 4.74 15.72 -5.66
N ILE A 133 5.95 15.93 -5.13
CA ILE A 133 6.27 15.60 -3.74
C ILE A 133 5.39 16.43 -2.80
N PHE A 134 5.36 17.75 -2.98
CA PHE A 134 4.56 18.62 -2.13
C PHE A 134 3.07 18.37 -2.29
N THR A 135 2.58 18.25 -3.52
CA THR A 135 1.13 18.07 -3.77
C THR A 135 0.63 16.72 -3.26
N THR A 136 1.38 15.64 -3.42
CA THR A 136 0.98 14.32 -2.90
C THR A 136 1.01 14.28 -1.37
N VAL A 137 2.03 14.86 -0.72
CA VAL A 137 2.10 14.93 0.74
C VAL A 137 0.97 15.78 1.32
N MET A 138 0.65 16.93 0.71
CA MET A 138 -0.46 17.78 1.16
C MET A 138 -1.80 17.05 1.10
N LEU A 139 -2.02 16.22 0.07
CA LEU A 139 -3.24 15.43 -0.05
C LEU A 139 -3.34 14.27 0.94
N ASN A 140 -2.27 13.87 1.63
CA ASN A 140 -2.38 12.93 2.75
C ASN A 140 -3.22 13.53 3.88
N PHE A 141 -2.92 14.78 4.26
CA PHE A 141 -3.66 15.46 5.33
C PHE A 141 -5.14 15.63 4.98
N VAL A 142 -5.43 16.00 3.72
CA VAL A 142 -6.80 16.10 3.22
C VAL A 142 -7.52 14.75 3.30
N ALA A 143 -6.85 13.65 2.96
CA ALA A 143 -7.43 12.32 3.03
C ALA A 143 -7.74 11.92 4.48
N THR A 144 -6.82 12.18 5.41
CA THR A 144 -7.02 11.92 6.84
C THR A 144 -8.22 12.70 7.39
N LEU A 145 -8.32 14.00 7.08
CA LEU A 145 -9.46 14.84 7.49
C LEU A 145 -10.77 14.38 6.85
N LEU A 146 -10.72 13.89 5.61
CA LEU A 146 -11.90 13.34 4.94
C LEU A 146 -12.37 12.04 5.60
N VAL A 147 -11.45 11.15 5.98
CA VAL A 147 -11.78 9.94 6.76
C VAL A 147 -12.38 10.32 8.10
N GLU A 148 -11.79 11.28 8.81
CA GLU A 148 -12.33 11.78 10.08
C GLU A 148 -13.76 12.32 9.92
N TYR A 149 -14.00 13.17 8.91
CA TYR A 149 -15.34 13.69 8.61
C TYR A 149 -16.34 12.56 8.33
N LEU A 150 -15.97 11.57 7.52
CA LEU A 150 -16.87 10.45 7.19
C LEU A 150 -17.15 9.56 8.41
N ALA A 151 -16.10 9.28 9.20
CA ALA A 151 -16.17 8.40 10.36
C ALA A 151 -16.85 9.04 11.58
N THR A 152 -16.91 10.38 11.66
CA THR A 152 -17.64 11.11 12.71
C THR A 152 -18.99 11.65 12.25
N GLY A 153 -19.21 11.75 10.94
CA GLY A 153 -20.42 12.26 10.33
C GLY A 153 -21.27 11.16 9.70
N PRO A 154 -21.42 11.13 8.36
CA PRO A 154 -22.46 10.36 7.67
C PRO A 154 -22.32 8.84 7.80
N TRP A 155 -21.12 8.31 8.06
CA TRP A 155 -20.88 6.87 8.16
C TRP A 155 -20.63 6.40 9.59
N ASN A 156 -20.67 7.29 10.58
CA ASN A 156 -20.37 6.99 11.97
C ASN A 156 -21.23 5.83 12.50
N ASP A 157 -20.61 4.95 13.29
CA ASP A 157 -21.33 4.01 14.14
C ASP A 157 -21.60 4.66 15.51
N PRO A 158 -22.85 5.06 15.81
CA PRO A 158 -23.16 5.78 17.05
C PRO A 158 -22.90 4.95 18.31
N MET A 159 -22.82 3.61 18.17
CA MET A 159 -22.55 2.72 19.29
C MET A 159 -21.06 2.57 19.61
N ALA A 160 -20.18 2.95 18.68
CA ALA A 160 -18.74 2.77 18.86
C ALA A 160 -18.11 3.81 19.79
N GLY A 161 -18.72 4.99 19.95
CA GLY A 161 -18.22 6.06 20.81
C GLY A 161 -16.91 6.71 20.34
N GLU A 162 -16.44 6.36 19.14
CA GLU A 162 -15.19 6.82 18.52
C GLU A 162 -15.42 7.16 17.04
N ALA A 163 -14.41 7.78 16.42
CA ALA A 163 -14.43 8.15 14.99
C ALA A 163 -14.19 6.93 14.08
N ILE A 164 -15.19 6.05 14.02
CA ILE A 164 -15.20 4.82 13.22
C ILE A 164 -16.53 4.66 12.49
N THR A 165 -16.47 4.08 11.28
CA THR A 165 -17.69 3.84 10.51
C THR A 165 -18.48 2.63 10.98
N LEU A 166 -19.71 2.52 10.48
CA LEU A 166 -20.46 1.26 10.42
C LEU A 166 -19.60 0.14 9.82
N PRO A 167 -19.83 -1.12 10.26
CA PRO A 167 -19.14 -2.26 9.70
C PRO A 167 -19.52 -2.46 8.24
N VAL A 168 -18.51 -2.73 7.42
CA VAL A 168 -18.69 -2.99 6.00
C VAL A 168 -19.36 -4.36 5.80
N PRO A 169 -20.30 -4.53 4.85
CA PRO A 169 -21.05 -5.77 4.69
C PRO A 169 -20.17 -7.00 4.41
N ARG A 170 -20.63 -8.17 4.85
CA ARG A 170 -19.95 -9.48 4.64
C ARG A 170 -19.74 -9.84 3.16
N GLY A 171 -20.52 -9.24 2.25
CA GLY A 171 -20.39 -9.38 0.81
C GLY A 171 -19.09 -8.78 0.25
N VAL A 172 -18.46 -7.85 0.95
CA VAL A 172 -17.21 -7.22 0.51
C VAL A 172 -16.02 -7.52 1.42
N THR A 173 -16.19 -8.39 2.41
CA THR A 173 -15.09 -8.87 3.25
C THR A 173 -14.28 -9.97 2.55
N LEU A 174 -12.96 -9.92 2.69
CA LEU A 174 -12.06 -10.94 2.13
C LEU A 174 -12.26 -12.31 2.79
N PRO A 175 -12.15 -13.42 2.04
CA PRO A 175 -12.10 -14.75 2.62
C PRO A 175 -10.80 -14.94 3.42
N MET A 176 -10.91 -15.68 4.53
CA MET A 176 -9.77 -16.02 5.37
C MET A 176 -8.96 -17.16 4.73
N LEU A 177 -7.66 -16.92 4.54
CA LEU A 177 -6.69 -17.90 4.07
C LEU A 177 -6.27 -18.85 5.20
N LEU A 178 -5.99 -18.29 6.38
CA LEU A 178 -5.66 -19.04 7.60
C LEU A 178 -6.68 -18.70 8.69
N ALA A 179 -7.84 -19.35 8.64
CA ALA A 179 -8.95 -19.07 9.55
C ALA A 179 -8.57 -19.14 11.05
N ARG A 180 -7.61 -20.00 11.43
CA ARG A 180 -7.14 -20.15 12.82
C ARG A 180 -6.26 -18.98 13.31
N GLY A 181 -5.63 -18.23 12.41
CA GLY A 181 -4.78 -17.10 12.75
C GLY A 181 -5.28 -15.75 12.24
N GLY A 182 -6.35 -15.73 11.44
CA GLY A 182 -6.95 -14.51 10.90
C GLY A 182 -6.25 -13.96 9.66
N ALA A 183 -5.46 -14.75 8.92
CA ALA A 183 -4.85 -14.27 7.68
C ALA A 183 -5.91 -14.15 6.59
N HIS A 184 -6.02 -12.98 5.95
CA HIS A 184 -6.95 -12.77 4.84
C HIS A 184 -6.29 -13.09 3.48
N SER A 185 -7.09 -13.42 2.47
CA SER A 185 -6.59 -13.72 1.12
C SER A 185 -5.99 -12.51 0.37
N GLY A 186 -6.07 -11.30 0.93
CA GLY A 186 -5.49 -10.08 0.36
C GLY A 186 -4.00 -10.20 0.02
N VAL A 187 -3.22 -10.99 0.77
CA VAL A 187 -1.79 -11.22 0.49
C VAL A 187 -1.56 -11.89 -0.87
N ILE A 188 -2.46 -12.79 -1.27
CA ILE A 188 -2.42 -13.43 -2.58
C ILE A 188 -2.70 -12.39 -3.67
N LEU A 189 -3.73 -11.56 -3.46
CA LEU A 189 -4.09 -10.50 -4.40
C LEU A 189 -2.94 -9.50 -4.57
N ALA A 190 -2.35 -9.00 -3.49
CA ALA A 190 -1.22 -8.08 -3.56
C ALA A 190 0.00 -8.70 -4.26
N SER A 191 0.27 -9.98 -4.02
CA SER A 191 1.33 -10.71 -4.73
C SER A 191 1.04 -10.83 -6.24
N ILE A 192 -0.21 -11.13 -6.61
CA ILE A 192 -0.64 -11.15 -8.02
C ILE A 192 -0.48 -9.78 -8.65
N VAL A 193 -0.87 -8.70 -7.96
CA VAL A 193 -0.72 -7.32 -8.45
C VAL A 193 0.77 -6.97 -8.64
N ALA A 194 1.65 -7.37 -7.74
CA ALA A 194 3.10 -7.18 -7.89
C ALA A 194 3.66 -7.94 -9.11
N LEU A 195 3.23 -9.19 -9.33
CA LEU A 195 3.60 -9.97 -10.52
C LEU A 195 3.03 -9.37 -11.81
N ALA A 196 1.79 -8.89 -11.78
CA ALA A 196 1.16 -8.21 -12.91
C ALA A 196 1.89 -6.90 -13.24
N ALA A 197 2.30 -6.13 -12.23
CA ALA A 197 3.10 -4.94 -12.40
C ALA A 197 4.50 -5.24 -12.97
N TRP A 198 5.13 -6.35 -12.55
CA TRP A 198 6.36 -6.84 -13.20
C TRP A 198 6.13 -7.16 -14.67
N ALA A 199 5.09 -7.95 -14.99
CA ALA A 199 4.77 -8.29 -16.37
C ALA A 199 4.49 -7.01 -17.19
N PHE A 200 3.73 -6.06 -16.64
CA PHE A 200 3.48 -4.76 -17.26
C PHE A 200 4.79 -4.02 -17.56
N LEU A 201 5.67 -3.83 -16.57
CA LEU A 201 6.91 -3.06 -16.71
C LEU A 201 7.91 -3.70 -17.71
N TYR A 202 7.98 -5.03 -17.73
CA TYR A 202 9.03 -5.74 -18.47
C TYR A 202 8.55 -6.42 -19.76
N ARG A 203 7.24 -6.59 -19.96
CA ARG A 203 6.67 -7.30 -21.12
C ARG A 203 5.74 -6.43 -21.98
N THR A 204 5.52 -5.16 -21.66
CA THR A 204 4.66 -4.27 -22.45
C THR A 204 5.40 -3.05 -22.99
N ARG A 205 4.84 -2.42 -24.04
CA ARG A 205 5.36 -1.17 -24.62
C ARG A 205 5.26 -0.01 -23.62
N ALA A 206 4.12 0.15 -22.96
CA ALA A 206 3.93 1.18 -21.94
C ALA A 206 4.92 1.03 -20.78
N GLY A 207 5.21 -0.21 -20.35
CA GLY A 207 6.23 -0.49 -19.35
C GLY A 207 7.66 -0.16 -19.80
N TYR A 208 7.97 -0.40 -21.08
CA TYR A 208 9.23 0.05 -21.69
C TYR A 208 9.34 1.58 -21.70
N GLU A 209 8.29 2.28 -22.13
CA GLU A 209 8.24 3.75 -22.16
C GLU A 209 8.41 4.35 -20.76
N LEU A 210 7.76 3.77 -19.73
CA LEU A 210 7.96 4.14 -18.33
C LEU A 210 9.45 4.12 -17.96
N ARG A 211 10.10 2.95 -18.17
CA ARG A 211 11.52 2.76 -17.82
C ARG A 211 12.45 3.66 -18.63
N ALA A 212 12.14 3.90 -19.90
CA ALA A 212 12.91 4.79 -20.78
C ALA A 212 12.85 6.23 -20.27
N VAL A 213 11.65 6.73 -19.96
CA VAL A 213 11.44 8.07 -19.38
C VAL A 213 12.15 8.22 -18.03
N GLY A 214 12.02 7.23 -17.14
CA GLY A 214 12.67 7.28 -15.82
C GLY A 214 14.20 7.22 -15.90
N SER A 215 14.76 6.63 -16.95
CA SER A 215 16.21 6.55 -17.15
C SER A 215 16.77 7.82 -17.78
N ASN A 216 16.10 8.37 -18.81
CA ASN A 216 16.47 9.65 -19.40
C ASN A 216 15.27 10.30 -20.12
N PRO A 217 14.62 11.32 -19.51
CA PRO A 217 13.43 11.95 -20.09
C PRO A 217 13.73 12.74 -21.38
N LEU A 218 14.96 13.26 -21.56
CA LEU A 218 15.35 13.97 -22.77
C LEU A 218 15.51 13.00 -23.96
N ALA A 219 16.22 11.89 -23.74
CA ALA A 219 16.38 10.85 -24.75
C ALA A 219 15.04 10.21 -25.13
N ALA A 220 14.15 9.98 -24.15
CA ALA A 220 12.81 9.46 -24.40
C ALA A 220 11.98 10.39 -25.29
N GLN A 221 12.03 11.70 -25.06
CA GLN A 221 11.35 12.69 -25.91
C GLN A 221 11.90 12.71 -27.33
N MET A 222 13.24 12.65 -27.49
CA MET A 222 13.86 12.59 -28.82
C MET A 222 13.46 11.32 -29.58
N ALA A 223 13.18 10.23 -28.87
CA ALA A 223 12.63 8.99 -29.43
C ALA A 223 11.10 9.03 -29.66
N GLY A 224 10.44 10.17 -29.45
CA GLY A 224 9.00 10.36 -29.68
C GLY A 224 8.09 9.92 -28.53
N ILE A 225 8.64 9.58 -27.36
CA ILE A 225 7.84 9.17 -26.20
C ILE A 225 7.25 10.40 -25.50
N SER A 226 5.94 10.38 -25.27
CA SER A 226 5.25 11.47 -24.57
C SER A 226 5.44 11.36 -23.06
N LEU A 227 6.29 12.24 -22.49
CA LEU A 227 6.45 12.37 -21.04
C LEU A 227 5.13 12.54 -20.30
N ARG A 228 4.23 13.36 -20.85
CA ARG A 228 2.94 13.67 -20.25
C ARG A 228 2.11 12.41 -20.02
N ARG A 229 1.99 11.56 -21.05
CA ARG A 229 1.24 10.30 -20.98
C ARG A 229 1.92 9.32 -20.03
N VAL A 230 3.24 9.22 -20.08
CA VAL A 230 4.01 8.29 -19.24
C VAL A 230 3.91 8.65 -17.76
N HIS A 231 4.12 9.92 -17.39
CA HIS A 231 4.00 10.37 -16.00
C HIS A 231 2.57 10.19 -15.48
N LEU A 232 1.55 10.54 -16.28
CA LEU A 232 0.16 10.38 -15.89
C LEU A 232 -0.17 8.89 -15.65
N LEU A 233 0.19 8.01 -16.58
CA LEU A 233 -0.03 6.57 -16.45
C LEU A 233 0.69 6.00 -15.22
N ALA A 234 1.96 6.37 -15.02
CA ALA A 234 2.76 5.89 -13.90
C ALA A 234 2.17 6.30 -12.55
N LEU A 235 1.76 7.56 -12.42
CA LEU A 235 1.14 8.07 -11.20
C LEU A 235 -0.23 7.44 -10.98
N LEU A 236 -1.09 7.30 -12.00
CA LEU A 236 -2.39 6.65 -11.84
C LEU A 236 -2.27 5.18 -11.42
N LEU A 237 -1.33 4.42 -12.01
CA LEU A 237 -1.05 3.03 -11.61
C LEU A 237 -0.49 2.96 -10.18
N SER A 238 0.35 3.93 -9.81
CA SER A 238 0.87 4.08 -8.45
C SER A 238 -0.27 4.29 -7.45
N GLY A 239 -1.16 5.25 -7.72
CA GLY A 239 -2.35 5.49 -6.90
C GLY A 239 -3.28 4.30 -6.83
N ALA A 240 -3.49 3.60 -7.95
CA ALA A 240 -4.32 2.40 -7.96
C ALA A 240 -3.76 1.28 -7.06
N ALA A 241 -2.45 1.07 -7.08
CA ALA A 241 -1.80 0.10 -6.20
C ALA A 241 -1.97 0.48 -4.72
N ALA A 242 -1.71 1.74 -4.37
CA ALA A 242 -1.89 2.23 -3.00
C ALA A 242 -3.36 2.15 -2.53
N GLY A 243 -4.31 2.57 -3.38
CA GLY A 243 -5.74 2.51 -3.09
C GLY A 243 -6.27 1.09 -2.91
N LEU A 244 -5.78 0.13 -3.70
CA LEU A 244 -6.06 -1.30 -3.48
C LEU A 244 -5.61 -1.76 -2.09
N GLY A 245 -4.49 -1.22 -1.57
CA GLY A 245 -4.02 -1.50 -0.21
C GLY A 245 -5.04 -1.09 0.85
N GLY A 246 -5.60 0.11 0.74
CA GLY A 246 -6.65 0.57 1.66
C GLY A 246 -7.95 -0.22 1.56
N GLY A 247 -8.36 -0.59 0.34
CA GLY A 247 -9.53 -1.45 0.15
C GLY A 247 -9.35 -2.82 0.79
N ILE A 248 -8.15 -3.41 0.71
CA ILE A 248 -7.83 -4.68 1.36
C ILE A 248 -7.80 -4.55 2.88
N GLU A 249 -7.25 -3.47 3.43
CA GLU A 249 -7.24 -3.22 4.88
C GLU A 249 -8.65 -3.15 5.46
N VAL A 250 -9.54 -2.41 4.79
CA VAL A 250 -10.96 -2.36 5.15
C VAL A 250 -11.62 -3.73 4.98
N ALA A 251 -11.43 -4.39 3.84
CA ALA A 251 -12.11 -5.66 3.55
C ALA A 251 -11.59 -6.84 4.39
N GLY A 252 -10.35 -6.80 4.86
CA GLY A 252 -9.63 -7.95 5.40
C GLY A 252 -9.28 -7.87 6.88
N VAL A 253 -8.95 -6.70 7.41
CA VAL A 253 -8.45 -6.54 8.78
C VAL A 253 -9.47 -5.82 9.65
N HIS A 254 -9.81 -4.59 9.28
CA HIS A 254 -10.60 -3.72 10.15
C HIS A 254 -12.10 -3.89 9.97
N HIS A 255 -12.55 -4.31 8.78
CA HIS A 255 -13.97 -4.40 8.40
C HIS A 255 -14.76 -3.11 8.58
N ARG A 256 -14.06 -1.99 8.74
CA ARG A 256 -14.55 -0.65 9.04
C ARG A 256 -13.52 0.34 8.51
N LEU A 257 -13.96 1.55 8.18
CA LEU A 257 -13.07 2.67 7.95
C LEU A 257 -12.86 3.41 9.26
N LEU A 258 -11.59 3.68 9.60
CA LEU A 258 -11.20 4.33 10.85
C LEU A 258 -9.96 5.20 10.66
N LEU A 259 -9.80 6.15 11.57
CA LEU A 259 -8.57 6.93 11.71
C LEU A 259 -7.41 6.02 12.11
N GLY A 260 -6.27 6.16 11.45
CA GLY A 260 -5.10 5.31 11.70
C GLY A 260 -5.10 3.99 10.94
N LEU A 261 -5.97 3.82 9.93
CA LEU A 261 -5.96 2.66 9.02
C LEU A 261 -4.56 2.39 8.41
N THR A 262 -3.78 3.45 8.20
CA THR A 262 -2.38 3.35 7.80
C THR A 262 -1.48 3.90 8.92
N PRO A 263 -0.76 3.04 9.66
CA PRO A 263 0.32 3.45 10.56
C PRO A 263 1.58 3.74 9.73
N ASP A 264 1.50 4.76 8.87
CA ASP A 264 2.57 5.21 7.98
C ASP A 264 3.08 4.15 6.98
N TYR A 265 2.17 3.31 6.46
CA TYR A 265 2.50 2.31 5.43
C TYR A 265 3.13 2.94 4.18
N GLY A 266 2.74 4.16 3.82
CA GLY A 266 3.32 4.90 2.70
C GLY A 266 4.83 5.09 2.89
N ILE A 267 5.25 5.67 4.01
CA ILE A 267 6.67 5.93 4.31
C ILE A 267 7.45 4.62 4.39
N MET A 268 6.94 3.61 5.09
CA MET A 268 7.59 2.29 5.15
C MET A 268 7.70 1.64 3.77
N GLY A 269 6.68 1.81 2.92
CA GLY A 269 6.68 1.35 1.55
C GLY A 269 7.80 1.94 0.71
N ILE A 270 8.12 3.23 0.87
CA ILE A 270 9.26 3.89 0.20
C ILE A 270 10.57 3.19 0.57
N LEU A 271 10.80 2.98 1.88
CA LEU A 271 12.03 2.35 2.37
C LEU A 271 12.20 0.94 1.81
N ILE A 272 11.13 0.16 1.81
CA ILE A 272 11.13 -1.21 1.27
C ILE A 272 11.34 -1.20 -0.24
N ALA A 273 10.76 -0.24 -0.97
CA ALA A 273 10.93 -0.12 -2.41
C ALA A 273 12.39 0.18 -2.80
N VAL A 274 13.06 1.05 -2.02
CA VAL A 274 14.50 1.34 -2.18
C VAL A 274 15.33 0.09 -1.89
N LEU A 275 15.04 -0.61 -0.79
CA LEU A 275 15.74 -1.87 -0.41
C LEU A 275 15.63 -2.94 -1.52
N ALA A 276 14.45 -3.05 -2.14
CA ALA A 276 14.20 -3.99 -3.22
C ALA A 276 14.70 -3.51 -4.60
N GLY A 277 15.36 -2.35 -4.69
CA GLY A 277 15.83 -1.77 -5.94
C GLY A 277 14.71 -1.46 -6.95
N PHE A 278 13.51 -1.18 -6.46
CA PHE A 278 12.32 -0.89 -7.26
C PHE A 278 11.91 -2.03 -8.22
N HIS A 279 12.32 -3.27 -7.95
CA HIS A 279 11.94 -4.42 -8.76
C HIS A 279 10.68 -5.09 -8.18
N PRO A 280 9.53 -5.14 -8.90
CA PRO A 280 8.27 -5.55 -8.29
C PRO A 280 8.27 -6.96 -7.68
N VAL A 281 9.00 -7.91 -8.28
CA VAL A 281 9.12 -9.27 -7.73
C VAL A 281 9.95 -9.30 -6.44
N LEU A 282 10.97 -8.43 -6.33
CA LEU A 282 11.82 -8.38 -5.13
C LEU A 282 11.09 -7.70 -3.96
N LEU A 283 10.02 -6.95 -4.22
CA LEU A 283 9.17 -6.39 -3.17
C LEU A 283 8.50 -7.48 -2.35
N ILE A 284 8.13 -8.63 -2.93
CA ILE A 284 7.44 -9.70 -2.21
C ILE A 284 8.29 -10.21 -1.02
N PRO A 285 9.51 -10.75 -1.22
CA PRO A 285 10.34 -11.19 -0.10
C PRO A 285 10.81 -10.03 0.79
N ALA A 286 11.00 -8.82 0.24
CA ALA A 286 11.41 -7.66 1.04
C ALA A 286 10.32 -7.21 2.03
N ASN A 287 9.05 -7.15 1.58
CA ASN A 287 7.93 -6.82 2.46
C ASN A 287 7.66 -7.92 3.48
N PHE A 288 7.83 -9.19 3.11
CA PHE A 288 7.73 -10.28 4.07
C PHE A 288 8.79 -10.15 5.17
N ALA A 289 10.05 -9.95 4.81
CA ALA A 289 11.14 -9.78 5.78
C ALA A 289 10.91 -8.55 6.67
N PHE A 290 10.41 -7.45 6.12
CA PHE A 290 10.08 -6.25 6.87
C PHE A 290 8.90 -6.48 7.83
N ALA A 291 7.83 -7.13 7.37
CA ALA A 291 6.65 -7.45 8.19
C ALA A 291 6.95 -8.44 9.33
N VAL A 292 8.01 -9.25 9.22
CA VAL A 292 8.47 -10.11 10.34
C VAL A 292 9.08 -9.29 11.47
N LEU A 293 9.66 -8.12 11.16
CA LEU A 293 10.39 -7.29 12.12
C LEU A 293 9.51 -6.26 12.84
N VAL A 294 8.33 -5.96 12.30
CA VAL A 294 7.40 -4.92 12.78
C VAL A 294 6.13 -5.57 13.29
#